data_AF-A0A0M9WBG0-F1
#
_entry.id   AF-A0A0M9WBG0-F1
#
_cell.length_a   1.000
_cell.length_b   1.000
_cell.length_c   1.000
_cell.angle_alpha   90.00
_cell.angle_beta   90.00
_cell.angle_gamma   90.00
#
_symmetry.space_group_name_H-M   'P 1'
#
loop_
_entity.id
_entity.type
_entity.pdbx_description
1 polymer ?
#
loop_
_entity_poly.entity_id
_entity_poly.type
_entity_poly.pdbx_seq_one_letter_code
_entity_poly.pdbx_strand_id
1 'polypeptide(L)'
;MEEEFGKAIALRSKAIWSESNHHSFLSDYLARHLPLALRNHPPMFTHGDLSRENVLIRKIVNSVTNEEDYEVAALVDWEATGWYPSYWEYSHIFPLLQWIDDWPVYVEKILDPLPLEGAMMRVVFSDLEF
;
A
#
# COMPACT_ATOMS: atom_id res chain seq x y z
N MET A 1 -9.64 3.54 -14.97
CA MET A 1 -10.01 2.12 -14.80
C MET A 1 -8.78 1.38 -14.25
N GLU A 2 -8.93 0.35 -13.44
CA GLU A 2 -7.83 -0.42 -12.81
C GLU A 2 -6.70 -0.80 -13.79
N GLU A 3 -7.04 -1.21 -15.00
CA GLU A 3 -6.06 -1.52 -16.06
C GLU A 3 -5.15 -0.33 -16.39
N GLU A 4 -5.72 0.87 -16.48
CA GLU A 4 -4.96 2.11 -16.75
C GLU A 4 -4.06 2.48 -15.56
N PHE A 5 -4.48 2.15 -14.34
CA PHE A 5 -3.68 2.38 -13.14
C PHE A 5 -2.45 1.46 -13.09
N GLY A 6 -2.64 0.16 -13.35
CA GLY A 6 -1.52 -0.80 -13.46
C GLY A 6 -0.54 -0.43 -14.59
N LYS A 7 -1.04 0.02 -15.74
CA LYS A 7 -0.20 0.55 -16.82
C LYS A 7 0.56 1.80 -16.42
N ALA A 8 -0.09 2.74 -15.72
CA ALA A 8 0.53 4.00 -15.29
C ALA A 8 1.74 3.77 -14.37
N ILE A 9 1.63 2.82 -13.42
CA ILE A 9 2.73 2.41 -12.54
C ILE A 9 3.94 1.92 -13.36
N ALA A 10 3.69 1.02 -14.33
CA ALA A 10 4.77 0.50 -15.16
C ALA A 10 5.38 1.55 -16.09
N LEU A 11 4.56 2.47 -16.62
CA LEU A 11 5.04 3.57 -17.45
C LEU A 11 5.91 4.55 -16.65
N ARG A 12 5.54 4.83 -15.39
CA ARG A 12 6.37 5.66 -14.49
C ARG A 12 7.74 5.03 -14.27
N SER A 13 7.78 3.72 -14.03
CA SER A 13 9.03 2.97 -13.90
C SER A 13 9.89 3.09 -15.18
N LYS A 14 9.30 2.90 -16.37
CA LYS A 14 10.02 3.11 -17.64
C LYS A 14 10.56 4.54 -17.82
N ALA A 15 9.81 5.56 -17.38
CA ALA A 15 10.23 6.94 -17.49
C ALA A 15 11.49 7.22 -16.64
N ILE A 16 11.52 6.74 -15.39
CA ILE A 16 12.67 6.86 -14.48
C ILE A 16 13.93 6.26 -15.12
N TRP A 17 13.84 5.06 -15.68
CA TRP A 17 14.98 4.41 -16.33
C TRP A 17 15.47 5.16 -17.57
N SER A 18 14.54 5.68 -18.39
CA SER A 18 14.89 6.49 -19.57
C SER A 18 15.61 7.79 -19.20
N GLU A 19 15.25 8.43 -18.10
CA GLU A 19 15.93 9.63 -17.58
C GLU A 19 17.36 9.31 -17.12
N SER A 20 17.57 8.11 -16.57
CA SER A 20 18.88 7.59 -16.17
C SER A 20 19.74 7.09 -17.34
N ASN A 21 19.32 7.25 -18.60
CA ASN A 21 20.01 6.76 -19.81
C ASN A 21 20.21 5.23 -19.85
N HIS A 22 19.40 4.47 -19.10
CA HIS A 22 19.45 3.02 -19.04
C HIS A 22 18.10 2.42 -19.43
N HIS A 23 18.11 1.27 -20.11
CA HIS A 23 16.88 0.55 -20.44
C HIS A 23 16.65 -0.58 -19.42
N SER A 24 15.47 -0.60 -18.79
CA SER A 24 15.07 -1.67 -17.87
C SER A 24 14.15 -2.69 -18.54
N PHE A 25 14.67 -3.91 -18.70
CA PHE A 25 13.89 -5.06 -19.13
C PHE A 25 12.83 -5.48 -18.09
N LEU A 26 13.05 -5.16 -16.82
CA LEU A 26 12.09 -5.41 -15.75
C LEU A 26 10.88 -4.50 -15.91
N SER A 27 11.08 -3.20 -16.18
CA SER A 27 9.99 -2.26 -16.44
C SER A 27 9.15 -2.66 -17.66
N ASP A 28 9.80 -3.20 -18.71
CA ASP A 28 9.12 -3.77 -19.87
C ASP A 28 8.27 -4.99 -19.52
N TYR A 29 8.78 -5.88 -18.68
CA TYR A 29 8.05 -7.03 -18.18
C TYR A 29 6.84 -6.58 -17.32
N LEU A 30 7.05 -5.68 -16.37
CA LEU A 30 6.00 -5.13 -15.50
C LEU A 30 4.88 -4.49 -16.32
N ALA A 31 5.21 -3.72 -17.36
CA ALA A 31 4.21 -3.08 -18.23
C ALA A 31 3.31 -4.09 -18.98
N ARG A 32 3.83 -5.28 -19.30
CA ARG A 32 3.06 -6.33 -19.97
C ARG A 32 2.18 -7.13 -19.02
N HIS A 33 2.58 -7.26 -17.75
CA HIS A 33 2.00 -8.26 -16.84
C HIS A 33 1.30 -7.69 -15.62
N LEU A 34 1.62 -6.47 -15.15
CA LEU A 34 0.95 -5.86 -13.99
C LEU A 34 -0.57 -5.74 -14.14
N PRO A 35 -1.13 -5.29 -15.29
CA PRO A 35 -2.58 -5.19 -15.43
C PRO A 35 -3.30 -6.54 -15.36
N LEU A 36 -2.60 -7.64 -15.68
CA LEU A 36 -3.14 -8.99 -15.57
C LEU A 36 -2.98 -9.56 -14.16
N ALA A 37 -1.85 -9.25 -13.50
CA ALA A 37 -1.53 -9.74 -12.16
C ALA A 37 -2.39 -9.07 -11.08
N LEU A 38 -2.75 -7.80 -11.28
CA LEU A 38 -3.51 -6.97 -10.33
C LEU A 38 -4.88 -6.60 -10.92
N ARG A 39 -5.62 -7.61 -11.42
CA ARG A 39 -6.95 -7.42 -12.03
C ARG A 39 -8.07 -7.82 -11.08
N ASN A 40 -9.26 -7.31 -11.34
CA ASN A 40 -10.50 -7.62 -10.63
C ASN A 40 -10.57 -7.04 -9.21
N HIS A 41 -9.88 -5.93 -8.96
CA HIS A 41 -9.98 -5.17 -7.72
C HIS A 41 -10.80 -3.89 -8.00
N PRO A 42 -12.05 -3.85 -7.54
CA PRO A 42 -12.90 -2.69 -7.76
C PRO A 42 -12.29 -1.44 -7.09
N PRO A 43 -12.58 -0.23 -7.59
CA PRO A 43 -12.17 0.99 -6.92
C PRO A 43 -12.76 1.08 -5.51
N MET A 44 -11.93 1.35 -4.51
CA MET A 44 -12.34 1.67 -3.14
C MET A 44 -11.78 3.04 -2.75
N PHE A 45 -12.45 3.69 -1.80
CA PHE A 45 -11.89 4.87 -1.17
C PHE A 45 -10.74 4.44 -0.27
N THR A 46 -9.56 4.98 -0.51
CA THR A 46 -8.30 4.54 0.09
C THR A 46 -7.61 5.72 0.74
N HIS A 47 -7.00 5.50 1.91
CA HIS A 47 -6.23 6.52 2.61
C HIS A 47 -5.01 6.92 1.79
N GLY A 48 -4.29 5.94 1.24
CA GLY A 48 -3.17 6.14 0.32
C GLY A 48 -1.82 6.27 1.03
N ASP A 49 -1.82 6.64 2.32
CA ASP A 49 -0.65 6.66 3.19
C ASP A 49 -0.96 6.17 4.61
N LEU A 50 -1.47 4.94 4.74
CA LEU A 50 -1.81 4.38 6.05
C LEU A 50 -0.55 3.88 6.78
N SER A 51 0.11 4.81 7.47
CA SER A 51 1.25 4.55 8.36
C SER A 51 0.82 4.62 9.83
N ARG A 52 1.66 4.10 10.75
CA ARG A 52 1.41 4.19 12.20
C ARG A 52 1.30 5.62 12.70
N GLU A 53 2.06 6.51 12.08
CA GLU A 53 2.12 7.93 12.44
C GLU A 53 0.80 8.64 12.12
N ASN A 54 0.04 8.08 11.18
CA ASN A 54 -1.25 8.60 10.73
C ASN A 54 -2.45 8.00 11.48
N VAL A 55 -2.22 7.13 12.48
CA VAL A 55 -3.26 6.55 13.34
C VAL A 55 -3.22 7.17 14.73
N LEU A 56 -4.22 8.00 15.05
CA LEU A 56 -4.36 8.56 16.39
C LEU A 56 -5.06 7.57 17.31
N ILE A 57 -4.47 7.33 18.47
CA ILE A 57 -5.00 6.44 19.51
C ILE A 57 -5.42 7.28 20.71
N ARG A 58 -6.57 6.95 21.32
CA ARG A 58 -6.98 7.51 22.61
C ARG A 58 -7.05 6.42 23.68
N LYS A 59 -6.63 6.80 24.88
CA LYS A 59 -6.76 5.97 26.08
C LYS A 59 -8.21 6.01 26.55
N ILE A 60 -8.76 4.84 26.83
CA ILE A 60 -10.07 4.66 27.43
C ILE A 60 -9.92 3.92 28.76
N VAL A 61 -10.83 4.18 29.68
CA VAL A 61 -10.87 3.49 30.98
C VAL A 61 -12.20 2.76 31.06
N ASN A 62 -12.15 1.46 31.29
CA ASN A 62 -13.35 0.68 31.53
C ASN A 62 -13.94 1.11 32.88
N SER A 63 -15.16 1.64 32.85
CA SER A 63 -15.84 2.19 34.04
C SER A 63 -16.18 1.13 35.09
N VAL A 64 -16.18 -0.16 34.72
CA VAL A 64 -16.51 -1.29 35.59
C VAL A 64 -15.25 -1.94 36.14
N THR A 65 -14.25 -2.23 35.30
CA THR A 65 -13.02 -2.92 35.72
C THR A 65 -11.92 -1.96 36.16
N ASN A 66 -12.07 -0.66 35.87
CA ASN A 66 -11.04 0.38 36.04
C ASN A 66 -9.72 0.05 35.31
N GLU A 67 -9.79 -0.81 34.29
CA GLU A 67 -8.68 -1.15 33.42
C GLU A 67 -8.51 -0.10 32.33
N GLU A 68 -7.25 0.12 31.96
CA GLU A 68 -6.87 1.02 30.88
C GLU A 68 -6.77 0.24 29.57
N ASP A 69 -7.37 0.79 28.51
CA ASP A 69 -7.31 0.24 27.16
C ASP A 69 -7.13 1.38 26.14
N TYR A 70 -6.98 1.03 24.87
CA TYR A 70 -6.70 1.97 23.80
C TYR A 70 -7.61 1.70 22.59
N GLU A 71 -8.12 2.75 21.98
CA GLU A 71 -8.88 2.65 20.74
C GLU A 71 -8.42 3.68 19.71
N VAL A 72 -8.67 3.38 18.43
CA VAL A 72 -8.42 4.31 17.34
C VAL A 72 -9.37 5.51 17.48
N ALA A 73 -8.80 6.69 17.63
CA ALA A 73 -9.53 7.94 17.76
C ALA A 73 -9.82 8.57 16.39
N ALA A 74 -8.84 8.55 15.48
CA ALA A 74 -8.95 9.10 14.13
C ALA A 74 -7.82 8.60 13.23
N LEU A 75 -8.05 8.69 11.92
CA LEU A 75 -6.99 8.69 10.91
C LEU A 75 -6.73 10.13 10.47
N VAL A 76 -5.47 10.48 10.27
CA VAL A 76 -5.03 11.81 9.82
C VAL A 76 -4.18 11.70 8.57
N ASP A 77 -3.85 12.84 7.97
CA ASP A 77 -3.02 12.93 6.77
C ASP A 77 -3.65 12.31 5.50
N TRP A 78 -4.85 12.80 5.19
CA TRP A 78 -5.65 12.34 4.05
C TRP A 78 -5.21 12.92 2.69
N GLU A 79 -4.03 13.54 2.59
CA GLU A 79 -3.63 14.24 1.35
C GLU A 79 -3.38 13.30 0.16
N ALA A 80 -3.04 12.03 0.45
CA ALA A 80 -2.87 10.97 -0.53
C ALA A 80 -4.17 10.21 -0.87
N THR A 81 -5.32 10.65 -0.33
CA THR A 81 -6.57 9.89 -0.46
C THR A 81 -7.16 9.95 -1.85
N GLY A 82 -7.85 8.87 -2.24
CA GLY A 82 -8.51 8.80 -3.53
C GLY A 82 -9.22 7.48 -3.76
N TRP A 83 -9.71 7.32 -4.98
CA TRP A 83 -10.31 6.06 -5.44
C TRP A 83 -9.25 5.22 -6.14
N TYR A 84 -8.72 4.24 -5.41
CA TYR A 84 -7.69 3.33 -5.89
C TYR A 84 -8.25 1.90 -6.00
N PRO A 85 -7.61 0.99 -6.75
CA PRO A 85 -7.99 -0.42 -6.72
C PRO A 85 -8.03 -0.98 -5.29
N SER A 86 -8.94 -1.89 -4.98
CA SER A 86 -9.14 -2.41 -3.60
C SER A 86 -7.90 -3.06 -2.97
N TYR A 87 -6.91 -3.43 -3.77
CA TYR A 87 -5.64 -3.97 -3.29
C TYR A 87 -4.65 -2.91 -2.80
N TRP A 88 -4.87 -1.63 -3.15
CA TRP A 88 -3.85 -0.58 -3.03
C TRP A 88 -3.35 -0.42 -1.61
N GLU A 89 -4.24 -0.24 -0.63
CA GLU A 89 -3.86 0.03 0.77
C GLU A 89 -2.91 -1.05 1.31
N TYR A 90 -3.27 -2.34 1.19
CA TYR A 90 -2.43 -3.43 1.66
C TYR A 90 -1.12 -3.53 0.86
N SER A 91 -1.22 -3.51 -0.47
CA SER A 91 -0.06 -3.73 -1.35
C SER A 91 0.96 -2.59 -1.30
N HIS A 92 0.53 -1.37 -0.96
CA HIS A 92 1.39 -0.20 -0.83
C HIS A 92 2.17 -0.24 0.49
N ILE A 93 1.51 -0.65 1.59
CA ILE A 93 2.13 -0.75 2.91
C ILE A 93 3.08 -1.95 3.00
N PHE A 94 2.71 -3.09 2.42
CA PHE A 94 3.44 -4.35 2.60
C PHE A 94 4.95 -4.30 2.26
N PRO A 95 5.39 -3.65 1.15
CA PRO A 95 6.80 -3.46 0.86
C PRO A 95 7.54 -2.61 1.90
N LEU A 96 6.85 -1.69 2.56
CA LEU A 96 7.39 -0.74 3.53
C LEU A 96 7.47 -1.29 4.96
N LEU A 97 6.86 -2.46 5.22
CA LEU A 97 6.92 -3.11 6.53
C LEU A 97 8.36 -3.56 6.84
N GLN A 98 8.88 -3.12 7.99
CA GLN A 98 10.23 -3.43 8.45
C GLN A 98 10.34 -4.78 9.19
N TRP A 99 9.22 -5.36 9.62
CA TRP A 99 9.19 -6.65 10.33
C TRP A 99 10.05 -6.71 11.61
N ILE A 100 10.23 -5.56 12.28
CA ILE A 100 11.00 -5.44 13.53
C ILE A 100 10.14 -5.27 14.78
N ASP A 101 8.82 -5.16 14.60
CA ASP A 101 7.83 -4.91 15.66
C ASP A 101 6.48 -5.54 15.29
N ASP A 102 5.44 -5.26 16.08
CA ASP A 102 4.11 -5.83 15.96
C ASP A 102 3.18 -5.06 15.00
N TRP A 103 3.66 -4.01 14.33
CA TRP A 103 2.82 -3.28 13.38
C TRP A 103 2.25 -4.13 12.24
N PRO A 104 3.01 -5.05 11.60
CA PRO A 104 2.45 -5.95 10.60
C PRO A 104 1.22 -6.72 11.12
N VAL A 105 1.21 -7.07 12.41
CA VAL A 105 0.08 -7.77 13.04
C VAL A 105 -1.17 -6.88 13.09
N TYR A 106 -1.02 -5.57 13.31
CA TYR A 106 -2.15 -4.64 13.27
C TYR A 106 -2.61 -4.35 11.84
N VAL A 107 -1.68 -4.27 10.88
CA VAL A 107 -2.03 -4.11 9.46
C VAL A 107 -2.94 -5.26 9.00
N GLU A 108 -2.61 -6.51 9.35
CA GLU A 108 -3.44 -7.67 9.04
C GLU A 108 -4.79 -7.72 9.79
N LYS A 109 -4.95 -6.95 10.87
CA LYS A 109 -6.25 -6.78 11.56
C LYS A 109 -7.11 -5.69 10.94
N ILE A 110 -6.49 -4.69 10.30
CA ILE A 110 -7.17 -3.52 9.74
C ILE A 110 -7.49 -3.74 8.26
N LEU A 111 -6.62 -4.46 7.53
CA LEU A 111 -6.72 -4.70 6.09
C LEU A 111 -6.76 -6.20 5.80
N ASP A 112 -7.53 -6.57 4.78
CA ASP A 112 -7.50 -7.93 4.25
C ASP A 112 -6.09 -8.26 3.72
N PRO A 113 -5.47 -9.37 4.16
CA PRO A 113 -4.17 -9.75 3.65
C PRO A 113 -4.20 -10.11 2.16
N LEU A 114 -3.44 -9.38 1.36
CA LEU A 114 -3.29 -9.58 -0.09
C LEU A 114 -1.82 -9.86 -0.46
N PRO A 115 -1.27 -11.00 -0.04
CA PRO A 115 0.18 -11.25 -0.10
C PRO A 115 0.73 -11.36 -1.52
N LEU A 116 -0.09 -11.75 -2.51
CA LEU A 116 0.34 -11.83 -3.91
C LEU A 116 0.49 -10.43 -4.50
N GLU A 117 -0.46 -9.56 -4.22
CA GLU A 117 -0.49 -8.16 -4.62
C GLU A 117 0.65 -7.40 -3.93
N GLY A 118 0.85 -7.65 -2.63
CA GLY A 118 1.97 -7.11 -1.86
C GLY A 118 3.33 -7.57 -2.40
N ALA A 119 3.49 -8.86 -2.75
CA ALA A 119 4.72 -9.36 -3.35
C ALA A 119 4.98 -8.76 -4.74
N MET A 120 3.95 -8.63 -5.56
CA MET A 120 4.05 -7.96 -6.87
C MET A 120 4.43 -6.49 -6.71
N MET A 121 3.81 -5.79 -5.77
CA MET A 121 4.10 -4.39 -5.50
C MET A 121 5.50 -4.20 -4.90
N ARG A 122 6.04 -5.16 -4.14
CA ARG A 122 7.44 -5.13 -3.70
C ARG A 122 8.41 -5.16 -4.88
N VAL A 123 8.15 -5.97 -5.90
CA VAL A 123 8.97 -5.98 -7.14
C VAL A 123 8.90 -4.62 -7.84
N VAL A 124 7.72 -4.01 -7.89
CA VAL A 124 7.53 -2.67 -8.46
C VAL A 124 8.30 -1.61 -7.67
N PHE A 125 8.20 -1.59 -6.35
CA PHE A 125 8.90 -0.62 -5.51
C PHE A 125 10.41 -0.74 -5.66
N SER A 126 10.94 -1.97 -5.66
CA SER A 126 12.35 -2.19 -5.93
C SER A 126 12.75 -1.57 -7.28
N ASP A 127 12.01 -1.81 -8.36
CA ASP A 127 12.30 -1.22 -9.69
C ASP A 127 12.19 0.32 -9.74
N LEU A 128 11.39 0.94 -8.87
CA LEU A 128 11.20 2.39 -8.76
C LEU A 128 12.24 3.10 -7.87
N GLU A 129 12.82 2.39 -6.90
CA GLU A 129 13.81 2.91 -5.95
C GLU A 129 15.27 2.72 -6.40
N PHE A 130 15.48 2.12 -7.59
CA PHE A 130 16.80 2.04 -8.25
C PHE A 130 17.13 3.29 -9.07
#